data_AF-A0A3S1MRH5-F1
#
_entry.id   AF-A0A3S1MRH5-F1
#
_cell.length_a   1.000
_cell.length_b   1.000
_cell.length_c   1.000
_cell.angle_alpha   90.00
_cell.angle_beta   90.00
_cell.angle_gamma   90.00
#
_symmetry.space_group_name_H-M   'P 1'
#
loop_
_entity.id
_entity.type
_entity.pdbx_description
1 polymer ?
#
loop_
_entity_poly.entity_id
_entity_poly.type
_entity_poly.pdbx_seq_one_letter_code
_entity_poly.pdbx_strand_id
1 'polypeptide(L)'
;MSAPRKPAAFRIEPEPAPRQEAARKHRADERPARKPQAARSDVAVVIPSEIDVFDEPDIEQAAPPPATAPRKRSLLARLFFGALGVLVSLAVGLWTDQLIRDLFARAEWLGWLAAGMAAIALLSLLVILLREFLAIARLAEVEKLQRQALDAV
;
A
#
# COMPACT_ATOMS: atom_id res chain seq x y z
N MET A 1 16.29 -71.55 -28.94
CA MET A 1 15.89 -71.63 -27.52
C MET A 1 16.56 -70.48 -26.78
N SER A 2 15.75 -69.63 -26.14
CA SER A 2 16.03 -68.43 -25.33
C SER A 2 17.31 -67.61 -25.59
N ALA A 3 17.13 -66.42 -26.18
CA ALA A 3 18.20 -65.45 -26.44
C ALA A 3 18.65 -64.70 -25.16
N PRO A 4 19.94 -64.36 -25.04
CA PRO A 4 20.49 -63.67 -23.87
C PRO A 4 19.99 -62.22 -23.75
N ARG A 5 19.47 -61.84 -22.58
CA ARG A 5 19.05 -60.47 -22.27
C ARG A 5 20.29 -59.59 -22.06
N LYS A 6 20.39 -58.50 -22.83
CA LYS A 6 21.42 -57.47 -22.63
C LYS A 6 21.00 -56.51 -21.51
N PRO A 7 21.95 -56.02 -20.68
CA PRO A 7 21.65 -55.08 -19.60
C PRO A 7 21.16 -53.74 -20.13
N ALA A 8 20.19 -53.14 -19.42
CA ALA A 8 19.69 -51.80 -19.69
C ALA A 8 20.63 -50.77 -19.04
N ALA A 9 21.30 -49.96 -19.87
CA ALA A 9 21.97 -48.75 -19.42
C ALA A 9 21.04 -47.56 -19.76
N PHE A 10 20.62 -46.83 -18.73
CA PHE A 10 19.83 -45.62 -18.89
C PHE A 10 20.75 -44.49 -19.37
N ARG A 11 20.40 -43.87 -20.49
CA ARG A 11 21.08 -42.65 -20.96
C ARG A 11 20.41 -41.46 -20.28
N ILE A 12 21.18 -40.69 -19.52
CA ILE A 12 20.76 -39.39 -19.01
C ILE A 12 20.93 -38.42 -20.18
N GLU A 13 19.83 -38.04 -20.82
CA GLU A 13 19.85 -36.93 -21.78
C GLU A 13 20.24 -35.64 -21.03
N PRO A 14 21.30 -34.93 -21.45
CA PRO A 14 21.62 -33.62 -20.91
C PRO A 14 20.53 -32.61 -21.32
N GLU A 15 20.19 -31.75 -20.38
CA GLU A 15 19.17 -30.70 -20.50
C GLU A 15 19.31 -29.90 -21.80
N PRO A 16 18.29 -29.92 -22.69
CA PRO A 16 18.33 -29.15 -23.93
C PRO A 16 18.08 -27.67 -23.63
N ALA A 17 19.05 -26.84 -23.99
CA ALA A 17 18.94 -25.38 -23.92
C ALA A 17 17.71 -24.87 -24.72
N PRO A 18 16.79 -24.08 -24.14
CA PRO A 18 15.70 -23.48 -24.89
C PRO A 18 16.22 -22.26 -25.66
N ARG A 19 16.43 -22.44 -26.97
CA ARG A 19 16.59 -21.35 -27.94
C ARG A 19 15.48 -21.46 -28.99
N GLN A 20 14.73 -20.36 -29.16
CA GLN A 20 13.86 -20.04 -30.30
C GLN A 20 12.54 -20.82 -30.44
N GLU A 21 11.61 -20.60 -29.52
CA GLU A 21 10.18 -20.91 -29.73
C GLU A 21 9.31 -19.65 -29.96
N ALA A 22 9.87 -18.45 -29.78
CA ALA A 22 9.14 -17.20 -30.00
C ALA A 22 9.04 -16.77 -31.49
N ALA A 23 9.91 -17.28 -32.36
CA ALA A 23 10.01 -16.81 -33.75
C ALA A 23 9.09 -17.54 -34.76
N ARG A 24 8.32 -18.56 -34.35
CA ARG A 24 7.48 -19.37 -35.26
C ARG A 24 5.97 -19.21 -35.09
N LYS A 25 5.50 -18.42 -34.13
CA LYS A 25 4.06 -18.08 -33.99
C LYS A 25 3.58 -16.97 -34.96
N HIS A 26 4.42 -16.53 -35.89
CA HIS A 26 4.13 -15.46 -36.86
C HIS A 26 3.75 -15.95 -38.27
N ARG A 27 3.41 -17.24 -38.47
CA ARG A 27 3.16 -17.78 -39.82
C ARG A 27 1.94 -18.70 -39.96
N ALA A 28 0.92 -18.52 -39.12
CA ALA A 28 -0.36 -19.20 -39.31
C ALA A 28 -1.47 -18.34 -38.72
N ASP A 29 -2.05 -17.48 -39.56
CA ASP A 29 -3.49 -17.14 -39.55
C ASP A 29 -3.74 -16.05 -40.60
N GLU A 30 -3.98 -16.49 -41.85
CA GLU A 30 -4.57 -15.69 -42.91
C GLU A 30 -5.97 -15.23 -42.48
N ARG A 31 -6.12 -13.92 -42.20
CA ARG A 31 -7.44 -13.30 -41.98
C ARG A 31 -7.94 -12.72 -43.32
N PRO A 32 -9.21 -12.96 -43.71
CA PRO A 32 -9.75 -12.40 -44.95
C PRO A 32 -9.83 -10.87 -44.85
N ALA A 33 -9.49 -10.19 -45.96
CA ALA A 33 -9.48 -8.74 -46.07
C ALA A 33 -10.85 -8.13 -45.69
N ARG A 34 -10.94 -7.55 -44.50
CA ARG A 34 -12.10 -6.75 -44.08
C ARG A 34 -12.01 -5.34 -44.67
N LYS A 35 -13.10 -4.89 -45.29
CA LYS A 35 -13.28 -3.53 -45.81
C LYS A 35 -13.05 -2.48 -44.71
N PRO A 36 -12.43 -1.32 -45.01
CA PRO A 36 -12.19 -0.29 -44.00
C PRO A 36 -13.52 0.32 -43.54
N GLN A 37 -13.80 0.20 -42.26
CA GLN A 37 -14.91 0.88 -41.60
C GLN A 37 -14.34 2.13 -40.93
N ALA A 38 -14.82 3.31 -41.32
CA ALA A 38 -14.36 4.60 -40.80
C ALA A 38 -14.42 4.61 -39.27
N ALA A 39 -13.26 4.83 -38.63
CA ALA A 39 -13.16 4.99 -37.20
C ALA A 39 -13.93 6.23 -36.76
N ARG A 40 -14.90 6.06 -35.87
CA ARG A 40 -15.56 7.18 -35.19
C ARG A 40 -14.52 7.84 -34.28
N SER A 41 -14.32 9.14 -34.51
CA SER A 41 -13.45 10.01 -33.73
C SER A 41 -14.12 10.37 -32.41
N ASP A 42 -14.21 9.42 -31.49
CA ASP A 42 -14.44 9.77 -30.10
C ASP A 42 -13.83 8.70 -29.19
N VAL A 43 -13.18 9.16 -28.12
CA VAL A 43 -12.28 8.42 -27.24
C VAL A 43 -10.86 8.21 -27.80
N ALA A 44 -10.12 9.32 -27.94
CA ALA A 44 -8.68 9.27 -27.85
C ALA A 44 -8.30 8.95 -26.39
N VAL A 45 -8.00 7.69 -26.11
CA VAL A 45 -7.30 7.32 -24.87
C VAL A 45 -5.89 7.90 -25.01
N VAL A 46 -5.66 9.05 -24.38
CA VAL A 46 -4.29 9.56 -24.16
C VAL A 46 -3.67 8.62 -23.15
N ILE A 47 -2.91 7.64 -23.65
CA ILE A 47 -1.95 6.91 -22.83
C ILE A 47 -0.85 7.95 -22.53
N PRO A 48 -0.68 8.42 -21.29
CA PRO A 48 0.51 9.20 -20.97
C PRO A 48 1.70 8.30 -21.28
N SER A 49 2.61 8.80 -22.11
CA SER A 49 3.87 8.11 -22.41
C SER A 49 4.54 7.69 -21.11
N GLU A 50 5.01 6.45 -21.03
CA GLU A 50 5.90 6.00 -19.96
C GLU A 50 7.01 7.04 -19.85
N ILE A 51 7.11 7.68 -18.67
CA ILE A 51 8.21 8.55 -18.35
C ILE A 51 9.42 7.62 -18.22
N ASP A 52 10.23 7.55 -19.26
CA ASP A 52 11.50 6.84 -19.22
C ASP A 52 12.45 7.63 -18.31
N VAL A 53 12.55 7.18 -17.06
CA VAL A 53 13.42 7.77 -16.03
C VAL A 53 14.90 7.70 -16.42
N PHE A 54 15.26 6.90 -17.44
CA PHE A 54 16.64 6.68 -17.86
C PHE A 54 17.04 7.44 -19.14
N ASP A 55 16.10 8.08 -19.83
CA ASP A 55 16.35 8.80 -21.10
C ASP A 55 16.52 10.33 -20.90
N GLU A 56 16.87 10.74 -19.68
CA GLU A 56 17.15 12.13 -19.31
C GLU A 56 18.67 12.38 -19.26
N PRO A 57 19.30 12.93 -20.31
CA PRO A 57 20.71 13.28 -20.28
C PRO A 57 20.88 14.67 -19.66
N ASP A 58 20.63 14.85 -18.35
CA ASP A 58 21.18 15.98 -17.58
C ASP A 58 21.02 15.89 -16.05
N ILE A 59 21.27 14.73 -15.43
CA ILE A 59 21.29 14.64 -13.95
C ILE A 59 22.58 15.25 -13.35
N GLU A 60 23.57 15.66 -14.17
CA GLU A 60 24.85 16.17 -13.64
C GLU A 60 24.82 17.63 -13.15
N GLN A 61 23.72 18.38 -13.32
CA GLN A 61 23.64 19.79 -12.89
C GLN A 61 22.37 20.18 -12.12
N ALA A 62 21.58 19.22 -11.65
CA ALA A 62 20.57 19.49 -10.64
C ALA A 62 21.26 19.77 -9.30
N ALA A 63 21.73 21.01 -9.11
CA ALA A 63 22.13 21.51 -7.80
C ALA A 63 21.05 21.10 -6.79
N PRO A 64 21.41 20.43 -5.67
CA PRO A 64 20.41 19.96 -4.72
C PRO A 64 19.55 21.16 -4.33
N PRO A 65 18.21 21.06 -4.37
CA PRO A 65 17.36 22.16 -3.96
C PRO A 65 17.80 22.59 -2.56
N PRO A 66 17.90 23.91 -2.28
CA PRO A 66 18.41 24.39 -1.01
C PRO A 66 17.65 23.69 0.12
N ALA A 67 18.38 23.06 1.03
CA ALA A 67 17.82 22.31 2.14
C ALA A 67 16.79 23.20 2.85
N THR A 68 15.51 22.90 2.65
CA THR A 68 14.45 23.69 3.28
C THR A 68 14.62 23.57 4.78
N ALA A 69 14.80 24.71 5.46
CA ALA A 69 15.02 24.72 6.90
C ALA A 69 13.88 23.94 7.59
N PRO A 70 14.19 23.05 8.56
CA PRO A 70 13.18 22.21 9.18
C PRO A 70 12.11 23.10 9.81
N ARG A 71 10.87 22.95 9.34
CA ARG A 71 9.74 23.78 9.76
C ARG A 71 9.48 23.54 11.26
N LYS A 72 9.83 24.52 12.11
CA LYS A 72 9.66 24.43 13.55
C LYS A 72 8.17 24.27 13.87
N ARG A 73 7.78 23.09 14.36
CA ARG A 73 6.40 22.82 14.81
C ARG A 73 6.10 23.71 16.02
N SER A 74 5.05 24.54 15.95
CA SER A 74 4.68 25.44 17.03
C SER A 74 4.27 24.65 18.29
N LEU A 75 4.94 24.89 19.42
CA LEU A 75 4.60 24.27 20.71
C LEU A 75 3.19 24.65 21.17
N LEU A 76 2.78 25.91 20.92
CA LEU A 76 1.44 26.39 21.21
C LEU A 76 0.38 25.65 20.40
N ALA A 77 0.64 25.38 19.12
CA ALA A 77 -0.27 24.58 18.30
C ALA A 77 -0.40 23.16 18.86
N ARG A 78 0.73 22.54 19.25
CA ARG A 78 0.72 21.20 19.88
C ARG A 78 -0.10 21.17 21.16
N LEU A 79 0.04 22.18 22.01
CA LEU A 79 -0.72 22.30 23.25
C LEU A 79 -2.20 22.57 22.99
N PHE A 80 -2.52 23.49 22.08
CA PHE A 80 -3.89 23.81 21.70
C PHE A 80 -4.63 22.59 21.14
N PHE A 81 -4.05 21.88 20.17
CA PHE A 81 -4.66 20.68 19.61
C PHE A 81 -4.74 19.53 20.62
N GLY A 82 -3.77 19.42 21.54
CA GLY A 82 -3.85 18.48 22.66
C GLY A 82 -5.02 18.78 23.59
N ALA A 83 -5.14 20.04 24.04
CA ALA A 83 -6.24 20.48 24.90
C ALA A 83 -7.60 20.37 24.20
N LEU A 84 -7.67 20.78 22.93
CA LEU A 84 -8.88 20.65 22.11
C LEU A 84 -9.28 19.18 21.97
N GLY A 85 -8.33 18.28 21.72
CA GLY A 85 -8.58 16.84 21.67
C GLY A 85 -9.18 16.32 22.98
N VAL A 86 -8.58 16.69 24.13
CA VAL A 86 -9.10 16.30 25.46
C VAL A 86 -10.53 16.83 25.68
N LEU A 87 -10.79 18.09 25.34
CA LEU A 87 -12.13 18.69 25.45
C LEU A 87 -13.15 17.96 24.58
N VAL A 88 -12.81 17.65 23.33
CA VAL A 88 -13.68 16.92 22.41
C VAL A 88 -13.94 15.50 22.93
N SER A 89 -12.90 14.78 23.39
CA SER A 89 -13.06 13.46 23.99
C SER A 89 -13.95 13.49 25.23
N LEU A 90 -13.82 14.51 26.09
CA LEU A 90 -14.66 14.66 27.27
C LEU A 90 -16.11 14.96 26.88
N ALA A 91 -16.34 15.84 25.90
CA ALA A 91 -17.68 16.15 25.42
C ALA A 91 -18.38 14.90 24.87
N VAL A 92 -17.70 14.14 24.01
CA VAL A 92 -18.23 12.88 23.45
C VAL A 92 -18.44 11.84 24.56
N GLY A 93 -17.51 11.74 25.51
CA GLY A 93 -17.62 10.81 26.64
C GLY A 93 -18.83 11.11 27.52
N LEU A 94 -19.01 12.36 27.93
CA LEU A 94 -20.16 12.79 28.73
C LEU A 94 -21.48 12.63 27.98
N TRP A 95 -21.50 12.93 26.68
CA TRP A 95 -22.68 12.72 25.84
C TRP A 95 -23.05 11.24 25.74
N THR A 96 -22.07 10.37 25.53
CA THR A 96 -22.27 8.91 25.50
C THR A 96 -22.78 8.39 26.85
N ASP A 97 -22.21 8.87 27.93
CA ASP A 97 -22.57 8.51 29.30
C ASP A 97 -23.99 8.99 29.67
N GLN A 98 -24.38 10.20 29.25
CA GLN A 98 -25.76 10.69 29.32
C GLN A 98 -26.72 9.83 28.49
N LEU A 99 -26.36 9.52 27.24
CA LEU A 99 -27.15 8.67 26.35
C LEU A 99 -27.40 7.30 26.98
N ILE A 100 -26.36 6.65 27.53
CA ILE A 100 -26.49 5.35 28.19
C ILE A 100 -27.46 5.45 29.38
N ARG A 101 -27.32 6.48 30.23
CA ARG A 101 -28.24 6.70 31.35
C ARG A 101 -29.68 6.93 30.91
N ASP A 102 -29.89 7.73 29.87
CA ASP A 102 -31.22 7.99 29.30
C ASP A 102 -31.85 6.70 28.75
N LEU A 103 -31.04 5.80 28.17
CA LEU A 103 -31.50 4.50 27.68
C LEU A 103 -31.87 3.56 28.83
N PHE A 104 -31.04 3.49 29.87
CA PHE A 104 -31.35 2.73 31.09
C PHE A 104 -32.64 3.21 31.76
N ALA A 105 -32.86 4.53 31.82
CA ALA A 105 -34.06 5.12 32.40
C ALA A 105 -35.34 4.76 31.63
N ARG A 106 -35.23 4.48 30.32
CA ARG A 106 -36.36 4.08 29.47
C ARG A 106 -36.62 2.58 29.54
N ALA A 107 -35.57 1.78 29.39
CA ALA A 107 -35.64 0.32 29.47
C ALA A 107 -34.26 -0.27 29.75
N GLU A 108 -34.19 -1.19 30.71
CA GLU A 108 -32.92 -1.78 31.16
C GLU A 108 -32.16 -2.49 30.03
N TRP A 109 -32.86 -3.20 29.14
CA TRP A 109 -32.25 -3.93 28.03
C TRP A 109 -31.58 -3.01 26.99
N LEU A 110 -32.10 -1.80 26.77
CA LEU A 110 -31.48 -0.80 25.89
C LEU A 110 -30.17 -0.29 26.51
N GLY A 111 -30.14 -0.10 27.82
CA GLY A 111 -28.95 0.35 28.52
C GLY A 111 -27.79 -0.63 28.39
N TRP A 112 -28.05 -1.93 28.58
CA TRP A 112 -27.04 -2.99 28.37
C TRP A 112 -26.53 -3.05 26.93
N LEU A 113 -27.43 -2.90 25.94
CA LEU A 113 -27.03 -2.82 24.54
C LEU A 113 -26.10 -1.61 24.29
N ALA A 114 -26.47 -0.43 24.78
CA ALA A 114 -25.68 0.79 24.61
C ALA A 114 -24.32 0.70 25.31
N ALA A 115 -24.28 0.17 26.53
CA ALA A 115 -23.04 -0.05 27.27
C ALA A 115 -22.11 -1.04 26.55
N GLY A 116 -22.67 -2.13 26.01
CA GLY A 116 -21.92 -3.10 25.20
C GLY A 116 -21.33 -2.46 23.93
N MET A 117 -22.12 -1.67 23.20
CA MET A 117 -21.65 -0.96 22.02
C MET A 117 -20.58 0.08 22.34
N ALA A 118 -20.71 0.81 23.45
CA ALA A 118 -19.71 1.76 23.91
C ALA A 118 -18.39 1.06 24.28
N ALA A 119 -18.45 -0.11 24.94
CA ALA A 119 -17.28 -0.90 25.28
C ALA A 119 -16.55 -1.41 24.02
N ILE A 120 -17.30 -1.92 23.04
CA ILE A 120 -16.74 -2.36 21.74
C ILE A 120 -16.09 -1.18 21.02
N ALA A 121 -16.77 -0.04 20.93
CA ALA A 121 -16.25 1.16 20.28
C ALA A 121 -14.94 1.64 20.95
N LEU A 122 -14.88 1.66 22.28
CA LEU A 122 -13.68 2.01 23.04
C LEU A 122 -12.53 1.03 22.76
N LEU A 123 -12.82 -0.28 22.79
CA LEU A 123 -11.82 -1.31 22.55
C LEU A 123 -11.28 -1.23 21.11
N SER A 124 -12.16 -1.08 20.12
CA SER A 124 -11.76 -0.87 18.73
C SER A 124 -10.92 0.39 18.55
N LEU A 125 -11.29 1.50 19.19
CA LEU A 125 -10.51 2.74 19.15
C LEU A 125 -9.11 2.53 19.73
N LEU A 126 -8.98 1.85 20.87
CA LEU A 126 -7.68 1.54 21.47
C LEU A 126 -6.81 0.68 20.55
N VAL A 127 -7.38 -0.35 19.93
CA VAL A 127 -6.65 -1.22 18.98
C VAL A 127 -6.17 -0.42 17.76
N ILE A 128 -7.02 0.44 17.20
CA ILE A 128 -6.65 1.31 16.07
C ILE A 128 -5.51 2.25 16.48
N LEU A 129 -5.65 2.95 17.60
CA LEU A 129 -4.61 3.86 18.10
C LEU A 129 -3.28 3.12 18.30
N LEU A 130 -3.30 1.96 18.94
CA LEU A 130 -2.09 1.16 19.15
C LEU A 130 -1.45 0.78 17.80
N ARG A 131 -2.25 0.29 16.86
CA ARG A 131 -1.79 -0.08 15.51
C ARG A 131 -1.11 1.10 14.80
N GLU A 132 -1.69 2.30 14.89
CA GLU A 132 -1.12 3.50 14.28
C GLU A 132 0.16 3.96 15.00
N PHE A 133 0.21 3.92 16.33
CA PHE A 133 1.44 4.24 17.07
C PHE A 133 2.60 3.30 16.71
N LEU A 134 2.32 2.00 16.55
CA LEU A 134 3.32 1.03 16.06
C LEU A 134 3.74 1.33 14.61
N ALA A 135 2.80 1.70 13.75
CA ALA A 135 3.09 2.05 12.36
C ALA A 135 4.00 3.29 12.26
N ILE A 136 3.73 4.32 13.07
CA ILE A 136 4.56 5.54 13.13
C ILE A 136 5.95 5.23 13.71
N ALA A 137 6.04 4.40 14.76
CA ALA A 137 7.32 4.02 15.37
C ALA A 137 8.25 3.32 14.36
N ARG A 138 7.70 2.49 13.47
CA ARG A 138 8.47 1.79 12.43
C ARG A 138 9.11 2.74 11.41
N LEU A 139 8.47 3.87 11.11
CA LEU A 139 9.04 4.88 10.21
C LEU A 139 10.19 5.66 10.87
N ALA A 140 10.11 5.88 12.19
CA ALA A 140 11.13 6.61 12.93
C ALA A 140 12.48 5.86 13.02
N GLU A 141 12.47 4.53 12.95
CA GLU A 141 13.71 3.73 12.91
C GLU A 141 14.51 3.92 11.62
N VAL A 142 13.82 4.06 10.48
CA VAL A 142 14.47 4.27 9.17
C VAL A 142 15.23 5.59 9.14
N GLU A 143 14.66 6.64 9.73
CA GLU A 143 15.32 7.95 9.82
C GLU A 143 16.55 7.92 10.74
N LYS A 144 16.57 7.04 11.75
CA LYS A 144 17.68 6.88 12.69
C LYS A 144 18.90 6.21 12.03
N LEU A 145 18.66 5.20 11.20
CA LEU A 145 19.70 4.54 10.39
C LEU A 145 20.25 5.48 9.31
N GLN A 146 19.38 6.26 8.66
CA GLN A 146 19.81 7.23 7.65
C GLN A 146 20.66 8.37 8.23
N ARG A 147 20.32 8.85 9.43
CA ARG A 147 21.15 9.83 10.15
C ARG A 147 22.50 9.25 10.58
N GLN A 148 22.55 8.00 11.03
CA GLN A 148 23.81 7.33 11.35
C GLN A 148 24.71 7.11 10.12
N ALA A 149 24.13 6.83 8.95
CA ALA A 149 24.88 6.71 7.71
C ALA A 149 25.45 8.05 7.22
N LEU A 150 24.74 9.16 7.46
CA LEU A 150 25.21 10.52 7.15
C LEU A 150 26.28 11.03 8.13
N ASP A 151 26.24 10.63 9.40
CA ASP A 151 27.27 10.98 10.40
C ASP A 151 28.56 10.15 10.25
N ALA A 152 28.50 9.02 9.54
CA ALA A 152 29.63 8.11 9.35
C ALA A 152 30.50 8.43 8.11
N VAL A 153 30.16 9.49 7.37
CA VAL A 153 30.91 10.02 6.20
C VAL A 153 31.48 11.37 6.55
#